data_AF-A0A373RUZ2-F1
#
_entry.id   AF-A0A373RUZ2-F1
#
_cell.length_a   1.000
_cell.length_b   1.000
_cell.length_c   1.000
_cell.angle_alpha   90.00
_cell.angle_beta   90.00
_cell.angle_gamma   90.00
#
_symmetry.space_group_name_H-M   'P 1'
#
loop_
_entity.id
_entity.type
_entity.pdbx_description
1 polymer ?
#
loop_
_entity_poly.entity_id
_entity_poly.type
_entity_poly.pdbx_seq_one_letter_code
_entity_poly.pdbx_strand_id
1 'polypeptide(L)'
;GFLSEFAQDEVKKKYQRDIIHNILNGLLSSKEMTEAAAQLGMKESDTYRVVDFHTIKKNVQRKYTKEQLHEVGVIVGELTYLLPDALIYRNMDQIVMIQQVDSDQTELEYQKEMEEVKDVIQRSILYRKKDTDFQIGIGKSVEGYQRLKESYHEASRAIKYIDIIRLVTGDKNKSVVHYSNLGFFQIFGKVDDVTELERYIPETLKKLYLYDEHKGELITTLQMYLRNKQSIRKTANAMFVHYRTISYRLEKIKQISGIDFDNANEVLAVSNGLIIYKMLKEIE
;
A
#
# COMPACT_ATOMS: atom_id res chain seq x y z
N GLY A 1 34.97 -9.48 -25.97
CA GLY A 1 35.83 -8.87 -24.93
C GLY A 1 34.94 -8.42 -23.79
N PHE A 2 35.42 -8.41 -22.55
CA PHE A 2 34.59 -8.16 -21.36
C PHE A 2 33.62 -6.95 -21.47
N LEU A 3 34.06 -5.86 -22.11
CA LEU A 3 33.23 -4.67 -22.37
C LEU A 3 32.07 -4.91 -23.36
N SER A 4 32.25 -5.79 -24.37
CA SER A 4 31.19 -6.14 -25.32
C SER A 4 30.15 -7.08 -24.71
N GLU A 5 30.59 -8.00 -23.85
CA GLU A 5 29.71 -8.91 -23.09
C GLU A 5 28.87 -8.13 -22.07
N PHE A 6 29.50 -7.22 -21.31
CA PHE A 6 28.80 -6.36 -20.36
C PHE A 6 27.76 -5.46 -21.04
N ALA A 7 28.12 -4.86 -22.19
CA ALA A 7 27.20 -4.03 -22.96
C ALA A 7 26.01 -4.84 -23.52
N GLN A 8 26.24 -6.08 -23.98
CA GLN A 8 25.17 -6.97 -24.43
C GLN A 8 24.22 -7.37 -23.28
N ASP A 9 24.77 -7.63 -22.10
CA ASP A 9 23.99 -7.96 -20.90
C ASP A 9 23.13 -6.78 -20.42
N GLU A 10 23.65 -5.55 -20.46
CA GLU A 10 22.87 -4.34 -20.16
C GLU A 10 21.74 -4.12 -21.16
N VAL A 11 21.99 -4.32 -22.45
CA VAL A 11 20.97 -4.20 -23.51
C VAL A 11 19.88 -5.25 -23.30
N LYS A 12 20.24 -6.50 -22.98
CA LYS A 12 19.28 -7.57 -22.70
C LYS A 12 18.43 -7.26 -21.48
N LYS A 13 19.03 -6.79 -20.38
CA LYS A 13 18.32 -6.36 -19.16
C LYS A 13 17.38 -5.19 -19.43
N LYS A 14 17.80 -4.21 -20.25
CA LYS A 14 16.96 -3.09 -20.64
C LYS A 14 15.76 -3.56 -21.48
N TYR A 15 16.00 -4.42 -22.46
CA TYR A 15 14.93 -4.95 -23.31
C TYR A 15 13.90 -5.77 -22.53
N GLN A 16 14.34 -6.64 -21.61
CA GLN A 16 13.43 -7.37 -20.71
C GLN A 16 12.61 -6.42 -19.83
N ARG A 17 13.21 -5.32 -19.34
CA ARG A 17 12.50 -4.31 -18.56
C ARG A 17 11.40 -3.62 -19.36
N ASP A 18 11.69 -3.26 -20.61
CA ASP A 18 10.72 -2.62 -21.50
C ASP A 18 9.54 -3.56 -21.80
N ILE A 19 9.82 -4.86 -22.02
CA ILE A 19 8.79 -5.89 -22.20
C ILE A 19 7.89 -5.98 -20.98
N ILE A 20 8.45 -6.16 -19.78
CA ILE A 20 7.68 -6.29 -18.54
C ILE A 20 6.84 -5.04 -18.32
N HIS A 21 7.42 -3.85 -18.48
CA HIS A 21 6.70 -2.59 -18.37
C HIS A 21 5.47 -2.54 -19.31
N ASN A 22 5.63 -2.93 -20.56
CA ASN A 22 4.56 -2.89 -21.54
C ASN A 22 3.46 -3.94 -21.25
N ILE A 23 3.82 -5.14 -20.78
CA ILE A 23 2.86 -6.17 -20.33
C ILE A 23 2.03 -5.62 -19.16
N LEU A 24 2.70 -5.12 -18.12
CA LEU A 24 2.04 -4.69 -16.87
C LEU A 24 1.13 -3.47 -17.08
N ASN A 25 1.46 -2.58 -18.02
CA ASN A 25 0.62 -1.43 -18.34
C ASN A 25 -0.42 -1.73 -19.44
N GLY A 26 -0.37 -2.92 -20.07
CA GLY A 26 -1.23 -3.32 -21.18
C GLY A 26 -1.07 -2.42 -22.40
N LEU A 27 0.18 -2.13 -22.76
CA LEU A 27 0.54 -1.30 -23.92
C LEU A 27 0.79 -2.12 -25.19
N LEU A 28 0.73 -3.46 -25.09
CA LEU A 28 0.98 -4.39 -26.19
C LEU A 28 -0.34 -4.83 -26.85
N SER A 29 -0.30 -5.03 -28.16
CA SER A 29 -1.33 -5.81 -28.86
C SER A 29 -1.29 -7.28 -28.45
N SER A 30 -2.34 -8.04 -28.74
CA SER A 30 -2.42 -9.48 -28.40
C SER A 30 -1.24 -10.30 -28.97
N LYS A 31 -0.82 -9.98 -30.21
CA LYS A 31 0.32 -10.65 -30.85
C LYS A 31 1.64 -10.31 -30.15
N GLU A 32 1.91 -9.03 -29.91
CA GLU A 32 3.12 -8.58 -29.21
C GLU A 32 3.18 -9.12 -27.79
N MET A 33 2.04 -9.21 -27.10
CA MET A 33 1.93 -9.79 -25.76
C MET A 33 2.30 -11.26 -25.73
N THR A 34 1.92 -12.02 -26.76
CA THR A 34 2.27 -13.45 -26.90
C THR A 34 3.76 -13.64 -27.16
N GLU A 35 4.34 -12.83 -28.05
CA GLU A 35 5.78 -12.82 -28.32
C GLU A 35 6.59 -12.45 -27.07
N ALA A 36 6.14 -11.41 -26.35
CA ALA A 36 6.73 -10.96 -25.10
C ALA A 36 6.67 -12.02 -23.99
N ALA A 37 5.51 -12.67 -23.80
CA ALA A 37 5.33 -13.75 -22.83
C ALA A 37 6.23 -14.96 -23.12
N ALA A 38 6.35 -15.35 -24.40
CA ALA A 38 7.23 -16.44 -24.81
C ALA A 38 8.71 -16.15 -24.49
N GLN A 39 9.15 -14.90 -24.66
CA GLN A 39 10.52 -14.48 -24.30
C GLN A 39 10.78 -14.49 -22.79
N LEU A 40 9.74 -14.33 -21.98
CA LEU A 40 9.78 -14.42 -20.52
C LEU A 40 9.53 -15.85 -20.00
N GLY A 41 9.30 -16.83 -20.87
CA GLY A 41 9.00 -18.21 -20.50
C GLY A 41 7.62 -18.42 -19.88
N MET A 42 6.70 -17.47 -20.07
CA MET A 42 5.36 -17.51 -19.51
C MET A 42 4.41 -18.36 -20.39
N LYS A 43 3.53 -19.13 -19.76
CA LYS A 43 2.51 -19.95 -20.41
C LYS A 43 1.13 -19.42 -20.11
N GLU A 44 0.24 -19.51 -21.08
CA GLU A 44 -1.15 -19.08 -20.93
C GLU A 44 -1.94 -19.92 -19.91
N SER A 45 -1.56 -21.19 -19.73
CA SER A 45 -2.19 -22.13 -18.77
C SER A 45 -1.85 -21.85 -17.31
N ASP A 46 -0.79 -21.08 -17.06
CA ASP A 46 -0.26 -20.90 -15.72
C ASP A 46 -0.96 -19.73 -15.03
N THR A 47 -0.99 -19.79 -13.70
CA THR A 47 -1.51 -18.69 -12.88
C THR A 47 -0.35 -17.81 -12.43
N TYR A 48 -0.53 -16.50 -12.55
CA TYR A 48 0.46 -15.51 -12.17
C TYR A 48 -0.09 -14.53 -11.13
N ARG A 49 0.80 -13.92 -10.36
CA ARG A 49 0.50 -12.75 -9.53
C ARG A 49 1.60 -11.73 -9.65
N VAL A 50 1.25 -10.48 -9.40
CA VAL A 50 2.18 -9.36 -9.34
C VAL A 50 2.31 -8.89 -7.90
N VAL A 51 3.55 -8.70 -7.47
CA VAL A 51 3.91 -8.12 -6.18
C VAL A 51 4.67 -6.83 -6.42
N ASP A 52 4.27 -5.79 -5.73
CA ASP A 52 4.88 -4.48 -5.77
C ASP A 52 5.60 -4.22 -4.44
N PHE A 53 6.92 -4.05 -4.48
CA PHE A 53 7.71 -3.65 -3.35
C PHE A 53 8.06 -2.17 -3.46
N HIS A 54 7.79 -1.42 -2.41
CA HIS A 54 7.97 0.01 -2.38
C HIS A 54 8.78 0.46 -1.17
N THR A 55 9.64 1.45 -1.36
CA THR A 55 10.48 2.03 -0.29
C THR A 55 10.12 3.48 -0.06
N ILE A 56 9.61 3.82 1.13
CA ILE A 56 9.29 5.21 1.49
C ILE A 56 10.32 5.72 2.50
N LYS A 57 10.97 6.86 2.20
CA LYS A 57 11.75 7.61 3.20
C LYS A 57 10.77 8.29 4.15
N LYS A 58 10.88 8.06 5.46
CA LYS A 58 9.89 8.55 6.44
C LYS A 58 9.82 10.08 6.60
N ASN A 59 10.79 10.85 6.06
CA ASN A 59 11.00 12.26 6.46
C ASN A 59 11.37 13.25 5.33
N VAL A 60 11.12 12.99 4.04
CA VAL A 60 11.52 13.96 2.99
C VAL A 60 10.51 14.05 1.84
N GLN A 61 10.20 15.30 1.42
CA GLN A 61 9.61 15.61 0.10
C GLN A 61 10.34 14.84 -1.00
N ARG A 62 9.56 14.22 -1.89
CA ARG A 62 9.98 13.36 -3.03
C ARG A 62 11.07 14.00 -3.92
N LYS A 63 12.34 13.97 -3.49
CA LYS A 63 13.51 14.26 -4.32
C LYS A 63 14.36 13.00 -4.45
N TYR A 64 14.51 12.52 -5.68
CA TYR A 64 15.32 11.35 -6.01
C TYR A 64 16.81 11.63 -5.72
N THR A 65 17.37 10.89 -4.77
CA THR A 65 18.79 10.96 -4.39
C THR A 65 19.54 9.74 -4.91
N LYS A 66 20.83 9.89 -5.26
CA LYS A 66 21.70 8.76 -5.65
C LYS A 66 21.72 7.64 -4.61
N GLU A 67 21.59 8.02 -3.34
CA GLU A 67 21.52 7.11 -2.21
C GLU A 67 20.28 6.21 -2.25
N GLN A 68 19.11 6.74 -2.65
CA GLN A 68 17.89 5.93 -2.80
C GLN A 68 18.02 4.92 -3.92
N LEU A 69 18.55 5.34 -5.07
CA LEU A 69 18.76 4.43 -6.21
C LEU A 69 19.73 3.28 -5.85
N HIS A 70 20.73 3.57 -5.03
CA HIS A 70 21.63 2.55 -4.51
C HIS A 70 20.89 1.57 -3.57
N GLU A 71 20.10 2.08 -2.62
CA GLU A 71 19.34 1.26 -1.69
C GLU A 71 18.35 0.34 -2.40
N VAL A 72 17.60 0.86 -3.37
CA VAL A 72 16.70 0.05 -4.23
C VAL A 72 17.50 -1.06 -4.94
N GLY A 73 18.72 -0.76 -5.39
CA GLY A 73 19.60 -1.78 -5.99
C GLY A 73 20.04 -2.87 -5.02
N VAL A 74 20.32 -2.52 -3.77
CA VAL A 74 20.63 -3.50 -2.71
C VAL A 74 19.42 -4.39 -2.44
N ILE A 75 18.24 -3.80 -2.29
CA ILE A 75 16.99 -4.53 -2.04
C ILE A 75 16.66 -5.49 -3.20
N VAL A 76 16.85 -5.06 -4.46
CA VAL A 76 16.67 -5.95 -5.61
C VAL A 76 17.61 -7.16 -5.52
N GLY A 77 18.87 -6.95 -5.14
CA GLY A 77 19.82 -8.07 -4.95
C GLY A 77 19.40 -9.04 -3.85
N GLU A 78 18.90 -8.52 -2.72
CA GLU A 78 18.35 -9.33 -1.62
C GLU A 78 17.11 -10.11 -2.05
N LEU A 79 16.18 -9.46 -2.76
CA LEU A 79 14.99 -10.12 -3.31
C LEU A 79 15.35 -11.22 -4.31
N THR A 80 16.28 -10.98 -5.23
CA THR A 80 16.75 -12.01 -6.18
C THR A 80 17.40 -13.19 -5.47
N TYR A 81 18.07 -12.97 -4.33
CA TYR A 81 18.62 -14.06 -3.53
C TYR A 81 17.55 -14.88 -2.81
N LEU A 82 16.54 -14.20 -2.24
CA LEU A 82 15.44 -14.85 -1.52
C LEU A 82 14.45 -15.55 -2.46
N LEU A 83 14.27 -15.01 -3.66
CA LEU A 83 13.26 -15.40 -4.64
C LEU A 83 13.93 -15.62 -6.02
N PRO A 84 14.74 -16.68 -6.19
CA PRO A 84 15.61 -16.86 -7.35
C PRO A 84 14.86 -17.07 -8.67
N ASP A 85 13.67 -17.67 -8.62
CA ASP A 85 12.86 -17.96 -9.81
C ASP A 85 11.90 -16.81 -10.19
N ALA A 86 11.92 -15.72 -9.42
CA ALA A 86 10.99 -14.63 -9.60
C ALA A 86 11.46 -13.63 -10.67
N LEU A 87 10.54 -13.19 -11.53
CA LEU A 87 10.82 -12.15 -12.52
C LEU A 87 10.76 -10.78 -11.84
N ILE A 88 11.91 -10.29 -11.37
CA ILE A 88 12.04 -9.01 -10.68
C ILE A 88 12.40 -7.90 -11.66
N TYR A 89 11.54 -6.91 -11.73
CA TYR A 89 11.69 -5.65 -12.43
C TYR A 89 11.87 -4.52 -11.42
N ARG A 90 12.62 -3.48 -11.79
CA ARG A 90 12.69 -2.25 -11.00
C ARG A 90 12.52 -1.03 -11.89
N ASN A 91 11.78 -0.06 -11.36
CA ASN A 91 11.84 1.34 -11.76
C ASN A 91 12.56 2.16 -10.66
N MET A 92 12.51 3.49 -10.70
CA MET A 92 13.30 4.38 -9.82
C MET A 92 13.15 4.09 -8.31
N ASP A 93 11.95 3.81 -7.83
CA ASP A 93 11.60 3.59 -6.41
C ASP A 93 10.63 2.41 -6.20
N GLN A 94 10.24 1.76 -7.29
CA GLN A 94 9.29 0.66 -7.32
C GLN A 94 10.02 -0.60 -7.81
N ILE A 95 9.91 -1.69 -7.06
CA ILE A 95 10.39 -3.01 -7.49
C ILE A 95 9.15 -3.86 -7.71
N VAL A 96 8.97 -4.39 -8.90
CA VAL A 96 7.82 -5.21 -9.25
C VAL A 96 8.29 -6.61 -9.52
N MET A 97 7.60 -7.59 -8.96
CA MET A 97 7.84 -9.01 -9.20
C MET A 97 6.63 -9.62 -9.88
N ILE A 98 6.88 -10.36 -10.95
CA ILE A 98 5.91 -11.30 -11.51
C ILE A 98 6.31 -12.69 -11.02
N GLN A 99 5.35 -13.37 -10.39
CA GLN A 99 5.54 -14.70 -9.83
C GLN A 99 4.50 -15.66 -10.40
N GLN A 100 4.93 -16.85 -10.80
CA GLN A 100 4.04 -17.97 -11.06
C GLN A 100 3.51 -18.50 -9.73
N VAL A 101 2.19 -18.65 -9.62
CA VAL A 101 1.53 -19.11 -8.40
C VAL A 101 1.68 -20.62 -8.30
N ASP A 102 2.15 -21.08 -7.14
CA ASP A 102 2.14 -22.50 -6.78
C ASP A 102 0.71 -22.91 -6.42
N SER A 103 0.16 -23.89 -7.13
CA SER A 103 -1.20 -24.38 -6.92
C SER A 103 -1.39 -25.07 -5.57
N ASP A 104 -0.30 -25.57 -4.97
CA ASP A 104 -0.32 -26.26 -3.68
C ASP A 104 -0.20 -25.28 -2.51
N GLN A 105 0.19 -24.03 -2.76
CA GLN A 105 0.35 -22.99 -1.75
C GLN A 105 -0.97 -22.24 -1.51
N THR A 106 -1.39 -22.19 -0.24
CA THR A 106 -2.54 -21.38 0.15
C THR A 106 -2.21 -19.89 0.22
N GLU A 107 -3.21 -19.03 0.09
CA GLU A 107 -3.02 -17.58 0.22
C GLU A 107 -2.49 -17.17 1.60
N LEU A 108 -2.82 -17.93 2.65
CA LEU A 108 -2.33 -17.68 4.00
C LEU A 108 -0.83 -18.01 4.13
N GLU A 109 -0.39 -19.11 3.54
CA GLU A 109 1.04 -19.49 3.50
C GLU A 109 1.84 -18.46 2.71
N TYR A 110 1.32 -18.02 1.57
CA TYR A 110 1.96 -16.98 0.78
C TYR A 110 2.06 -15.64 1.52
N GLN A 111 0.97 -15.22 2.17
CA GLN A 111 0.97 -14.01 3.00
C GLN A 111 2.03 -14.08 4.11
N LYS A 112 2.23 -15.27 4.71
CA LYS A 112 3.26 -15.48 5.72
C LYS A 112 4.67 -15.42 5.13
N GLU A 113 4.90 -16.05 3.99
CA GLU A 113 6.17 -15.97 3.25
C GLU A 113 6.54 -14.52 2.94
N MET A 114 5.59 -13.71 2.46
CA MET A 114 5.84 -12.30 2.16
C MET A 114 6.11 -11.46 3.42
N GLU A 115 5.50 -11.78 4.57
CA GLU A 115 5.85 -11.16 5.85
C GLU A 115 7.28 -11.52 6.30
N GLU A 116 7.72 -12.77 6.08
CA GLU A 116 9.10 -13.20 6.35
C GLU A 116 10.11 -12.47 5.45
N VAL A 117 9.81 -12.34 4.14
CA VAL A 117 10.61 -11.54 3.19
C VAL A 117 10.70 -10.09 3.65
N LYS A 118 9.56 -9.48 4.02
CA LYS A 118 9.51 -8.12 4.56
C LYS A 118 10.40 -7.99 5.78
N ASP A 119 10.36 -8.94 6.71
CA ASP A 119 11.13 -8.86 7.96
C ASP A 119 12.64 -9.02 7.71
N VAL A 120 13.05 -9.87 6.77
CA VAL A 120 14.47 -10.00 6.37
C VAL A 120 14.98 -8.68 5.77
N ILE A 121 14.27 -8.13 4.80
CA ILE A 121 14.69 -6.90 4.10
C ILE A 121 14.65 -5.70 5.06
N GLN A 122 13.60 -5.56 5.86
CA GLN A 122 13.49 -4.46 6.82
C GLN A 122 14.62 -4.50 7.86
N ARG A 123 15.04 -5.69 8.33
CA ARG A 123 16.21 -5.84 9.21
C ARG A 123 17.50 -5.40 8.52
N SER A 124 17.66 -5.76 7.25
CA SER A 124 18.83 -5.38 6.45
C SER A 124 18.93 -3.86 6.26
N ILE A 125 17.81 -3.20 5.96
CA ILE A 125 17.68 -1.74 5.88
C ILE A 125 18.05 -1.07 7.22
N LEU A 126 17.54 -1.59 8.34
CA LEU A 126 17.84 -1.08 9.68
C LEU A 126 19.32 -1.25 10.05
N TYR A 127 19.95 -2.37 9.70
CA TYR A 127 21.37 -2.60 9.93
C TYR A 127 22.25 -1.59 9.18
N ARG A 128 21.84 -1.18 7.97
CA ARG A 128 22.45 -0.10 7.20
C ARG A 128 22.15 1.31 7.74
N LYS A 129 21.46 1.42 8.88
CA LYS A 129 21.04 2.68 9.53
C LYS A 129 20.23 3.59 8.60
N LYS A 130 19.41 3.00 7.74
CA LYS A 130 18.50 3.74 6.86
C LYS A 130 17.12 3.89 7.52
N ASP A 131 16.52 5.06 7.33
CA ASP A 131 15.14 5.36 7.77
C ASP A 131 14.16 5.16 6.61
N THR A 132 14.10 3.93 6.12
CA THR A 132 13.26 3.52 5.00
C THR A 132 12.25 2.49 5.47
N ASP A 133 10.98 2.77 5.19
CA ASP A 133 9.88 1.82 5.37
C ASP A 133 9.77 0.95 4.11
N PHE A 134 9.85 -0.36 4.28
CA PHE A 134 9.71 -1.33 3.19
C PHE A 134 8.29 -1.92 3.20
N GLN A 135 7.61 -1.80 2.07
CA GLN A 135 6.21 -2.15 1.92
C GLN A 135 6.03 -3.11 0.75
N ILE A 136 5.05 -4.00 0.86
CA ILE A 136 4.72 -5.04 -0.10
C ILE A 136 3.22 -4.99 -0.41
N GLY A 137 2.87 -4.74 -1.66
CA GLY A 137 1.52 -4.80 -2.19
C GLY A 137 1.36 -6.04 -3.06
N ILE A 138 0.35 -6.86 -2.81
CA ILE A 138 0.11 -8.12 -3.50
C ILE A 138 -1.19 -8.00 -4.29
N GLY A 139 -1.11 -8.18 -5.61
CA GLY A 139 -2.27 -8.25 -6.50
C GLY A 139 -2.90 -9.64 -6.48
N LYS A 140 -4.15 -9.76 -6.94
CA LYS A 140 -4.78 -11.07 -7.10
C LYS A 140 -4.02 -11.98 -8.06
N SER A 141 -4.21 -13.28 -7.86
CA SER A 141 -3.83 -14.29 -8.85
C SER A 141 -4.70 -14.16 -10.11
N VAL A 142 -4.08 -14.31 -11.27
CA VAL A 142 -4.73 -14.26 -12.57
C VAL A 142 -4.28 -15.43 -13.43
N GLU A 143 -5.22 -16.08 -14.09
CA GLU A 143 -4.93 -17.11 -15.10
C GLU A 143 -4.44 -16.42 -16.39
N GLY A 144 -3.29 -16.87 -16.89
CA GLY A 144 -2.67 -16.37 -18.11
C GLY A 144 -1.99 -15.00 -17.95
N TYR A 145 -0.98 -14.75 -18.79
CA TYR A 145 -0.19 -13.52 -18.77
C TYR A 145 -0.97 -12.29 -19.24
N GLN A 146 -2.09 -12.47 -19.97
CA GLN A 146 -2.88 -11.38 -20.53
C GLN A 146 -3.54 -10.50 -19.46
N ARG A 147 -3.76 -11.07 -18.27
CA ARG A 147 -4.43 -10.40 -17.15
C ARG A 147 -3.48 -9.84 -16.11
N LEU A 148 -2.16 -9.90 -16.33
CA LEU A 148 -1.15 -9.38 -15.41
C LEU A 148 -1.35 -7.90 -15.06
N LYS A 149 -1.86 -7.11 -16.01
CA LYS A 149 -2.24 -5.70 -15.78
C LYS A 149 -3.20 -5.55 -14.59
N GLU A 150 -4.19 -6.44 -14.46
CA GLU A 150 -5.13 -6.39 -13.34
C GLU A 150 -4.41 -6.62 -12.00
N SER A 151 -3.57 -7.66 -11.94
CA SER A 151 -2.79 -7.98 -10.74
C SER A 151 -1.84 -6.84 -10.37
N TYR A 152 -1.17 -6.26 -11.36
CA TYR A 152 -0.27 -5.12 -11.16
C TYR A 152 -0.98 -3.87 -10.62
N HIS A 153 -2.14 -3.52 -11.18
CA HIS A 153 -2.92 -2.40 -10.67
C HIS A 153 -3.36 -2.61 -9.23
N GLU A 154 -3.74 -3.83 -8.86
CA GLU A 154 -4.12 -4.18 -7.49
C GLU A 154 -2.92 -4.10 -6.54
N ALA A 155 -1.76 -4.64 -6.93
CA ALA A 155 -0.52 -4.55 -6.16
C ALA A 155 -0.10 -3.08 -5.90
N SER A 156 -0.11 -2.26 -6.96
CA SER A 156 0.21 -0.82 -6.87
C SER A 156 -0.79 -0.07 -5.97
N ARG A 157 -2.09 -0.40 -6.06
CA ARG A 157 -3.12 0.20 -5.19
C ARG A 157 -2.95 -0.22 -3.74
N ALA A 158 -2.56 -1.46 -3.46
CA ALA A 158 -2.27 -1.93 -2.10
C ALA A 158 -1.18 -1.09 -1.42
N ILE A 159 -0.13 -0.72 -2.15
CA ILE A 159 0.89 0.23 -1.70
C ILE A 159 0.29 1.63 -1.51
N LYS A 160 -0.40 2.16 -2.52
CA LYS A 160 -0.99 3.52 -2.48
C LYS A 160 -1.88 3.75 -1.26
N TYR A 161 -2.65 2.74 -0.84
CA TYR A 161 -3.60 2.86 0.27
C TYR A 161 -3.09 2.27 1.58
N ILE A 162 -1.80 1.93 1.70
CA ILE A 162 -1.26 1.29 2.90
C ILE A 162 -1.47 2.10 4.17
N ASP A 163 -1.33 3.43 4.10
CA ASP A 163 -1.53 4.30 5.26
C ASP A 163 -2.99 4.41 5.69
N ILE A 164 -3.92 4.25 4.74
CA ILE A 164 -5.35 4.08 5.04
C ILE A 164 -5.58 2.74 5.72
N ILE A 165 -4.97 1.66 5.22
CA ILE A 165 -5.11 0.33 5.79
C ILE A 165 -4.54 0.28 7.21
N ARG A 166 -3.38 0.91 7.46
CA ARG A 166 -2.79 1.08 8.79
C ARG A 166 -3.72 1.84 9.74
N LEU A 167 -4.43 2.85 9.24
CA LEU A 167 -5.42 3.60 10.02
C LEU A 167 -6.62 2.71 10.40
N VAL A 168 -7.20 2.04 9.40
CA VAL A 168 -8.42 1.24 9.51
C VAL A 168 -8.21 0.01 10.39
N THR A 169 -7.16 -0.76 10.11
CA THR A 169 -6.80 -1.95 10.90
C THR A 169 -6.23 -1.57 12.26
N GLY A 170 -5.74 -0.33 12.38
CA GLY A 170 -5.00 0.16 13.52
C GLY A 170 -3.58 -0.37 13.63
N ASP A 171 -3.16 -1.26 12.73
CA ASP A 171 -1.81 -1.78 12.71
C ASP A 171 -0.88 -0.81 11.97
N LYS A 172 -0.19 0.04 12.74
CA LYS A 172 0.76 1.02 12.18
C LYS A 172 1.97 0.38 11.50
N ASN A 173 2.26 -0.89 11.79
CA ASN A 173 3.39 -1.62 11.25
C ASN A 173 2.98 -2.56 10.11
N LYS A 174 1.72 -2.50 9.68
CA LYS A 174 1.22 -3.23 8.52
C LYS A 174 2.03 -2.80 7.30
N SER A 175 2.86 -3.68 6.78
CA SER A 175 3.70 -3.40 5.61
C SER A 175 3.47 -4.37 4.46
N VAL A 176 2.80 -5.51 4.70
CA VAL A 176 2.37 -6.42 3.64
C VAL A 176 0.85 -6.35 3.50
N VAL A 177 0.39 -6.03 2.30
CA VAL A 177 -1.01 -5.85 1.97
C VAL A 177 -1.35 -6.63 0.73
N HIS A 178 -2.24 -7.61 0.88
CA HIS A 178 -2.90 -8.20 -0.26
C HIS A 178 -4.19 -7.43 -0.60
N TYR A 179 -4.29 -6.98 -1.85
CA TYR A 179 -5.43 -6.17 -2.30
C TYR A 179 -6.79 -6.88 -2.14
N SER A 180 -6.85 -8.19 -2.39
CA SER A 180 -8.06 -9.00 -2.20
C SER A 180 -8.55 -8.98 -0.73
N ASN A 181 -7.61 -8.91 0.23
CA ASN A 181 -7.90 -8.88 1.66
C ASN A 181 -8.44 -7.54 2.16
N LEU A 182 -8.53 -6.52 1.29
CA LEU A 182 -9.05 -5.19 1.66
C LEU A 182 -10.58 -5.13 1.82
N GLY A 183 -11.32 -6.14 1.35
CA GLY A 183 -12.78 -6.16 1.44
C GLY A 183 -13.43 -4.88 0.87
N PHE A 184 -14.30 -4.24 1.66
CA PHE A 184 -14.98 -3.00 1.25
C PHE A 184 -14.01 -1.87 0.87
N PHE A 185 -12.80 -1.82 1.43
CA PHE A 185 -11.83 -0.75 1.14
C PHE A 185 -11.33 -0.76 -0.30
N GLN A 186 -11.53 -1.85 -1.06
CA GLN A 186 -11.23 -1.87 -2.49
C GLN A 186 -12.05 -0.83 -3.28
N ILE A 187 -13.21 -0.37 -2.77
CA ILE A 187 -14.00 0.67 -3.43
C ILE A 187 -13.20 1.97 -3.59
N PHE A 188 -12.40 2.31 -2.57
CA PHE A 188 -11.56 3.51 -2.57
C PHE A 188 -10.45 3.44 -3.62
N GLY A 189 -9.96 2.22 -3.91
CA GLY A 189 -8.99 2.00 -4.97
C GLY A 189 -9.56 2.13 -6.38
N LYS A 190 -10.87 2.00 -6.56
CA LYS A 190 -11.54 2.15 -7.86
C LYS A 190 -11.88 3.60 -8.20
N VAL A 191 -11.66 4.53 -7.27
CA VAL A 191 -11.94 5.95 -7.48
C VAL A 191 -10.72 6.59 -8.12
N ASP A 192 -10.87 7.04 -9.37
CA ASP A 192 -9.80 7.70 -10.12
C ASP A 192 -9.53 9.11 -9.58
N ASP A 193 -10.60 9.88 -9.33
CA ASP A 193 -10.54 11.20 -8.71
C ASP A 193 -11.03 11.14 -7.26
N VAL A 194 -10.08 11.12 -6.33
CA VAL A 194 -10.36 11.05 -4.88
C VAL A 194 -11.08 12.32 -4.39
N THR A 195 -10.98 13.45 -5.08
CA THR A 195 -11.68 14.69 -4.69
C THR A 195 -13.20 14.53 -4.75
N GLU A 196 -13.69 13.66 -5.62
CA GLU A 196 -15.12 13.30 -5.66
C GLU A 196 -15.61 12.70 -4.35
N LEU A 197 -14.72 12.12 -3.53
CA LEU A 197 -15.10 11.52 -2.26
C LEU A 197 -15.44 12.55 -1.19
N GLU A 198 -15.00 13.81 -1.35
CA GLU A 198 -15.24 14.87 -0.38
C GLU A 198 -16.74 15.11 -0.11
N ARG A 199 -17.59 14.86 -1.11
CA ARG A 199 -19.05 14.96 -0.98
C ARG A 199 -19.66 13.94 -0.01
N TYR A 200 -18.95 12.86 0.29
CA TYR A 200 -19.40 11.82 1.23
C TYR A 200 -18.89 12.04 2.66
N ILE A 201 -18.07 13.06 2.91
CA ILE A 201 -17.66 13.44 4.27
C ILE A 201 -18.87 14.10 4.96
N PRO A 202 -19.34 13.59 6.12
CA PRO A 202 -20.48 14.17 6.82
C PRO A 202 -20.22 15.63 7.21
N GLU A 203 -21.24 16.47 7.10
CA GLU A 203 -21.17 17.88 7.47
C GLU A 203 -20.79 18.07 8.95
N THR A 204 -21.24 17.16 9.83
CA THR A 204 -20.87 17.15 11.25
C THR A 204 -19.36 16.99 11.43
N LEU A 205 -18.73 16.10 10.65
CA LEU A 205 -17.28 15.91 10.66
C LEU A 205 -16.52 17.10 10.03
N LYS A 206 -17.04 17.70 8.94
CA LYS A 206 -16.45 18.91 8.34
C LYS A 206 -16.38 20.06 9.34
N LYS A 207 -17.46 20.31 10.09
CA LYS A 207 -17.50 21.30 11.18
C LYS A 207 -16.43 21.06 12.25
N LEU A 208 -16.23 19.79 12.62
CA LEU A 208 -15.21 19.43 13.60
C LEU A 208 -13.81 19.72 13.08
N TYR A 209 -13.51 19.37 11.82
CA TYR A 209 -12.23 19.67 11.20
C TYR A 209 -11.96 21.17 11.12
N LEU A 210 -12.96 21.97 10.72
CA LEU A 210 -12.85 23.42 10.67
C LEU A 210 -12.54 24.02 12.05
N TYR A 211 -13.16 23.50 13.11
CA TYR A 211 -12.89 23.96 14.46
C TYR A 211 -11.51 23.54 14.99
N ASP A 212 -11.07 22.32 14.68
CA ASP A 212 -9.86 21.72 15.25
C ASP A 212 -8.59 21.95 14.39
N GLU A 213 -8.68 22.78 13.35
CA GLU A 213 -7.66 23.01 12.32
C GLU A 213 -6.26 23.30 12.89
N HIS A 214 -6.19 24.03 14.01
CA HIS A 214 -4.92 24.43 14.64
C HIS A 214 -4.45 23.52 15.78
N LYS A 215 -5.31 22.64 16.32
CA LYS A 215 -4.97 21.83 17.51
C LYS A 215 -4.93 20.33 17.22
N GLY A 216 -5.79 19.82 16.34
CA GLY A 216 -5.88 18.40 15.96
C GLY A 216 -6.23 17.42 17.09
N GLU A 217 -6.49 17.91 18.29
CA GLU A 217 -6.64 17.11 19.52
C GLU A 217 -8.01 16.43 19.57
N LEU A 218 -9.06 17.09 19.06
CA LEU A 218 -10.42 16.57 19.03
C LEU A 218 -10.58 15.51 17.93
N ILE A 219 -10.03 15.77 16.74
CA ILE A 219 -10.02 14.79 15.65
C ILE A 219 -9.26 13.53 16.07
N THR A 220 -8.09 13.69 16.70
CA THR A 220 -7.31 12.55 17.21
C THR A 220 -8.10 11.78 18.27
N THR A 221 -8.80 12.48 19.17
CA THR A 221 -9.64 11.84 20.19
C THR A 221 -10.81 11.08 19.55
N LEU A 222 -11.48 11.65 18.56
CA LEU A 222 -12.56 11.01 17.80
C LEU A 222 -12.07 9.72 17.12
N GLN A 223 -10.95 9.78 16.39
CA GLN A 223 -10.35 8.61 15.74
C GLN A 223 -10.04 7.50 16.75
N MET A 224 -9.41 7.84 17.88
CA MET A 224 -9.08 6.86 18.92
C MET A 224 -10.30 6.33 19.66
N TYR A 225 -11.37 7.13 19.78
CA TYR A 225 -12.64 6.69 20.35
C TYR A 225 -13.32 5.64 19.49
N LEU A 226 -13.46 5.90 18.19
CA LEU A 226 -14.07 4.99 17.23
C LEU A 226 -13.26 3.69 17.13
N ARG A 227 -11.93 3.79 17.03
CA ARG A 227 -11.01 2.64 17.00
C ARG A 227 -11.13 1.74 18.22
N ASN A 228 -11.38 2.33 19.39
CA ASN A 228 -11.56 1.60 20.65
C ASN A 228 -13.02 1.17 20.89
N LYS A 229 -13.81 1.00 19.82
CA LYS A 229 -15.22 0.57 19.87
C LYS A 229 -16.05 1.46 20.80
N GLN A 230 -15.85 2.78 20.68
CA GLN A 230 -16.55 3.80 21.47
C GLN A 230 -16.38 3.63 23.00
N SER A 231 -15.25 3.07 23.44
CA SER A 231 -14.95 2.90 24.87
C SER A 231 -14.05 4.00 25.41
N ILE A 232 -14.61 4.91 26.19
CA ILE A 232 -13.88 6.02 26.84
C ILE A 232 -12.64 5.53 27.60
N ARG A 233 -12.77 4.44 28.37
CA ARG A 233 -11.66 3.90 29.16
C ARG A 233 -10.53 3.36 28.28
N LYS A 234 -10.87 2.60 27.23
CA LYS A 234 -9.86 2.06 26.30
C LYS A 234 -9.17 3.19 25.54
N THR A 235 -9.92 4.20 25.11
CA THR A 235 -9.38 5.41 24.46
C THR A 235 -8.45 6.17 25.38
N ALA A 236 -8.83 6.37 26.65
CA ALA A 236 -8.01 7.05 27.64
C ALA A 236 -6.66 6.35 27.85
N ASN A 237 -6.70 5.01 28.01
CA ASN A 237 -5.49 4.19 28.12
C ASN A 237 -4.62 4.27 26.86
N ALA A 238 -5.22 4.14 25.67
CA ALA A 238 -4.50 4.20 24.40
C ALA A 238 -3.87 5.58 24.12
N MET A 239 -4.46 6.64 24.65
CA MET A 239 -3.99 8.02 24.51
C MET A 239 -3.14 8.50 25.70
N PHE A 240 -2.88 7.64 26.70
CA PHE A 240 -2.15 7.98 27.92
C PHE A 240 -2.68 9.23 28.65
N VAL A 241 -4.01 9.37 28.70
CA VAL A 241 -4.69 10.46 29.41
C VAL A 241 -5.74 9.91 30.37
N HIS A 242 -6.19 10.75 31.29
CA HIS A 242 -7.26 10.37 32.21
C HIS A 242 -8.62 10.26 31.49
N TYR A 243 -9.48 9.33 31.93
CA TYR A 243 -10.78 9.09 31.29
C TYR A 243 -11.68 10.34 31.24
N ARG A 244 -11.62 11.20 32.28
CA ARG A 244 -12.35 12.48 32.32
C ARG A 244 -11.95 13.43 31.20
N THR A 245 -10.68 13.41 30.79
CA THR A 245 -10.19 14.22 29.66
C THR A 245 -10.83 13.74 28.36
N ILE A 246 -10.92 12.43 28.15
CA ILE A 246 -11.63 11.88 26.99
C ILE A 246 -13.12 12.21 27.03
N SER A 247 -13.79 12.03 28.17
CA SER A 247 -15.21 12.40 28.33
C SER A 247 -15.45 13.87 27.98
N TYR A 248 -14.61 14.78 28.51
CA TYR A 248 -14.70 16.20 28.21
C TYR A 248 -14.51 16.50 26.72
N ARG A 249 -13.49 15.91 26.09
CA ARG A 249 -13.24 16.10 24.65
C ARG A 249 -14.39 15.55 23.80
N LEU A 250 -14.98 14.41 24.16
CA LEU A 250 -16.13 13.84 23.46
C LEU A 250 -17.39 14.71 23.59
N GLU A 251 -17.68 15.24 24.77
CA GLU A 251 -18.77 16.20 24.96
C GLU A 251 -18.55 17.47 24.14
N LYS A 252 -17.31 17.97 24.12
CA LYS A 252 -16.95 19.10 23.27
C LYS A 252 -17.11 18.79 21.78
N ILE A 253 -16.72 17.59 21.34
CA ILE A 253 -16.95 17.13 19.96
C ILE A 253 -18.45 17.16 19.64
N LYS A 254 -19.31 16.57 20.48
CA LYS A 254 -20.77 16.59 20.29
C LYS A 254 -21.31 18.01 20.17
N GLN A 255 -20.91 18.91 21.06
CA GLN A 255 -21.38 20.31 21.08
C GLN A 255 -21.02 21.08 19.81
N ILE A 256 -19.82 20.86 19.27
CA ILE A 256 -19.33 21.57 18.07
C ILE A 256 -19.91 20.98 16.79
N SER A 257 -19.82 19.66 16.67
CA SER A 257 -20.09 18.95 15.41
C SER A 257 -21.54 18.54 15.26
N GLY A 258 -22.23 18.30 16.39
CA GLY A 258 -23.54 17.66 16.40
C GLY A 258 -23.50 16.14 16.18
N ILE A 259 -22.33 15.50 16.21
CA ILE A 259 -22.23 14.04 16.00
C ILE A 259 -23.03 13.29 17.06
N ASP A 260 -23.97 12.45 16.60
CA ASP A 260 -24.65 11.47 17.44
C ASP A 260 -23.86 10.15 17.47
N PHE A 261 -23.24 9.86 18.61
CA PHE A 261 -22.50 8.61 18.82
C PHE A 261 -23.39 7.40 19.09
N ASP A 262 -24.68 7.61 19.39
CA ASP A 262 -25.63 6.52 19.63
C ASP A 262 -26.29 6.06 18.32
N ASN A 263 -26.18 6.85 17.25
CA ASN A 263 -26.61 6.50 15.90
C ASN A 263 -25.52 5.73 15.14
N ALA A 264 -25.70 4.41 14.99
CA ALA A 264 -24.76 3.55 14.30
C ALA A 264 -24.47 3.96 12.84
N ASN A 265 -25.47 4.49 12.12
CA ASN A 265 -25.28 4.95 10.74
C ASN A 265 -24.43 6.22 10.70
N GLU A 266 -24.63 7.13 11.64
CA GLU A 266 -23.80 8.33 11.76
C GLU A 266 -22.37 7.99 12.17
N VAL A 267 -22.19 7.10 13.14
CA VAL A 267 -20.87 6.59 13.55
C VAL A 267 -20.12 5.97 12.36
N LEU A 268 -20.80 5.18 11.54
CA LEU A 268 -20.23 4.61 10.31
C LEU A 268 -19.86 5.70 9.29
N ALA A 269 -20.76 6.65 9.05
CA ALA A 269 -20.53 7.75 8.13
C ALA A 269 -19.34 8.63 8.57
N VAL A 270 -19.23 8.94 9.86
CA VAL A 270 -18.10 9.67 10.45
C VAL A 270 -16.81 8.86 10.32
N SER A 271 -16.86 7.55 10.59
CA SER A 271 -15.69 6.66 10.43
C SER A 271 -15.17 6.66 8.98
N ASN A 272 -16.08 6.55 8.01
CA ASN A 272 -15.74 6.63 6.59
C ASN A 272 -15.26 8.03 6.18
N GLY A 273 -15.87 9.08 6.72
CA GLY A 273 -15.45 10.46 6.49
C GLY A 273 -14.02 10.73 6.97
N LEU A 274 -13.61 10.15 8.11
CA LEU A 274 -12.23 10.25 8.61
C LEU A 274 -11.22 9.58 7.66
N ILE A 275 -11.60 8.45 7.06
CA ILE A 275 -10.78 7.74 6.07
C ILE A 275 -10.63 8.58 4.81
N ILE A 276 -11.75 9.07 4.26
CA ILE A 276 -11.76 9.89 3.04
C ILE A 276 -10.95 11.16 3.26
N TYR A 277 -11.11 11.84 4.39
CA TYR A 277 -10.35 13.05 4.69
C TYR A 277 -8.84 12.80 4.74
N LYS A 278 -8.42 11.64 5.29
CA LYS A 278 -7.01 11.24 5.24
C LYS A 278 -6.54 10.99 3.81
N MET A 279 -7.34 10.34 2.97
CA MET A 279 -7.01 10.12 1.56
C MET A 279 -6.82 11.43 0.79
N LEU A 280 -7.67 12.43 1.04
CA LEU A 280 -7.55 13.76 0.42
C LEU A 280 -6.23 14.44 0.81
N LYS A 281 -5.84 14.36 2.08
CA LYS A 281 -4.58 14.95 2.58
C LYS A 281 -3.30 14.28 2.07
N GLU A 282 -3.35 13.02 1.65
CA GLU A 282 -2.18 12.33 1.10
C GLU A 282 -1.91 12.69 -0.39
N ILE A 283 -2.85 13.42 -1.02
CA ILE A 283 -2.73 13.91 -2.40
C ILE A 283 -2.13 15.32 -2.46
N GLU A 284 -2.35 16.14 -1.43
CA GLU A 284 -1.79 17.48 -1.25
C GLU A 284 -0.29 17.47 -0.92
#